data_AF-A0A4Q6AY92-F1
#
_entry.id   AF-A0A4Q6AY92-F1
#
_cell.length_a   1.000
_cell.length_b   1.000
_cell.length_c   1.000
_cell.angle_alpha   90.00
_cell.angle_beta   90.00
_cell.angle_gamma   90.00
#
_symmetry.space_group_name_H-M   'P 1'
#
loop_
_entity.id
_entity.type
_entity.pdbx_description
1 polymer ?
#
loop_
_entity_poly.entity_id
_entity_poly.type
_entity_poly.pdbx_seq_one_letter_code
_entity_poly.pdbx_strand_id
1 'polypeptide(L)'
;MNLTHFKRYTKSDVLSLTTIRRFETKIGEEVTVLNEGDITQAVKDLSAQYVIIGIPEDIGIQANYGQGGASTSWVPFLQAFLNSQSNDFLAGTDLAVIGHFDFGDLQYLIDKNAYGQEEKIEAFRHAVAQIDEEVEGLIK
;
A
#
# COMPACT_ATOMS: atom_id res chain seq x y z
N MET A 1 -0.12 14.73 -11.16
CA MET A 1 -0.44 13.64 -10.23
C MET A 1 -0.11 14.14 -8.83
N ASN A 2 -1.10 14.23 -7.95
CA ASN A 2 -0.85 14.56 -6.55
C ASN A 2 -0.81 13.23 -5.78
N LEU A 3 0.37 12.83 -5.29
CA LEU A 3 0.58 11.59 -4.54
C LEU A 3 1.11 11.93 -3.14
N THR A 4 0.43 12.84 -2.45
CA THR A 4 0.90 13.38 -1.17
C THR A 4 1.08 12.26 -0.14
N HIS A 5 0.18 11.29 -0.12
CA HIS A 5 0.18 10.20 0.85
C HIS A 5 0.97 8.96 0.38
N PHE A 6 1.50 8.93 -0.84
CA PHE A 6 2.20 7.76 -1.35
C PHE A 6 3.63 7.65 -0.79
N LYS A 7 3.92 6.53 -0.12
CA LYS A 7 5.22 6.16 0.41
C LYS A 7 5.84 5.10 -0.50
N ARG A 8 6.80 5.52 -1.34
CA ARG A 8 7.62 4.61 -2.17
C ARG A 8 8.47 3.71 -1.28
N TYR A 9 8.55 2.43 -1.63
CA TYR A 9 9.51 1.51 -1.01
C TYR A 9 10.85 1.46 -1.75
N THR A 10 11.89 1.25 -0.96
CA THR A 10 13.24 0.91 -1.40
C THR A 10 13.48 -0.58 -1.25
N LYS A 11 14.59 -1.08 -1.83
CA LYS A 11 15.03 -2.45 -1.59
C LYS A 11 15.31 -2.73 -0.12
N SER A 12 15.81 -1.73 0.62
CA SER A 12 16.06 -1.87 2.06
C SER A 12 14.76 -2.11 2.83
N ASP A 13 13.68 -1.40 2.49
CA ASP A 13 12.38 -1.56 3.15
C ASP A 13 11.85 -2.98 2.95
N VAL A 14 11.89 -3.48 1.71
CA VAL A 14 11.46 -4.85 1.37
C VAL A 14 12.31 -5.90 2.08
N LEU A 15 13.64 -5.76 2.06
CA LEU A 15 14.55 -6.71 2.71
C LEU A 15 14.38 -6.69 4.23
N SER A 16 14.04 -5.56 4.84
CA SER A 16 13.77 -5.48 6.29
C SER A 16 12.58 -6.33 6.73
N LEU A 17 11.65 -6.63 5.81
CA LEU A 17 10.49 -7.50 6.03
C LEU A 17 10.72 -8.95 5.57
N THR A 18 11.87 -9.23 4.95
CA THR A 18 12.19 -10.53 4.36
C THR A 18 13.15 -11.30 5.26
N THR A 19 12.72 -12.47 5.75
CA THR A 19 13.55 -13.33 6.59
C THR A 19 14.29 -14.34 5.71
N ILE A 20 15.51 -14.01 5.28
CA ILE A 20 16.33 -14.88 4.43
C ILE A 20 16.65 -16.21 5.15
N ARG A 21 16.54 -17.32 4.42
CA ARG A 21 16.88 -18.66 4.92
C ARG A 21 17.72 -19.40 3.89
N ARG A 22 18.59 -20.28 4.37
CA ARG A 22 19.40 -21.11 3.46
C ARG A 22 18.51 -22.11 2.74
N PHE A 23 18.83 -22.37 1.47
CA PHE A 23 18.21 -23.37 0.61
C PHE A 23 16.79 -23.05 0.11
N GLU A 24 16.35 -21.79 0.22
CA GLU A 24 15.19 -21.27 -0.49
C GLU A 24 15.48 -19.84 -0.97
N THR A 25 14.78 -19.39 -2.01
CA THR A 25 14.72 -17.99 -2.40
C THR A 25 13.32 -17.49 -2.10
N LYS A 26 13.21 -16.39 -1.36
CA LYS A 26 11.94 -15.74 -1.05
C LYS A 26 11.58 -14.70 -2.08
N ILE A 27 10.28 -14.47 -2.25
CA ILE A 27 9.75 -13.41 -3.13
C ILE A 27 10.43 -12.08 -2.82
N GLY A 28 10.54 -11.70 -1.55
CA GLY A 28 11.15 -10.43 -1.14
C GLY A 28 12.63 -10.27 -1.45
N GLU A 29 13.36 -11.35 -1.78
CA GLU A 29 14.74 -11.26 -2.26
C GLU A 29 14.80 -10.80 -3.73
N GLU A 30 13.76 -11.08 -4.51
CA GLU A 30 13.74 -10.89 -5.96
C GLU A 30 12.82 -9.75 -6.43
N VAL A 31 11.76 -9.39 -5.67
CA VAL A 31 10.79 -8.37 -6.09
C VAL A 31 11.43 -7.06 -6.46
N THR A 32 11.01 -6.46 -7.56
CA THR A 32 11.49 -5.16 -7.99
C THR A 32 10.83 -4.04 -7.17
N VAL A 33 11.51 -2.91 -7.04
CA VAL A 33 10.97 -1.67 -6.46
C VAL A 33 11.12 -0.55 -7.48
N LEU A 34 10.43 0.56 -7.31
CA LEU A 34 10.57 1.70 -8.22
C LEU A 34 11.99 2.29 -8.14
N ASN A 35 12.50 2.69 -9.31
CA ASN A 35 13.67 3.55 -9.37
C ASN A 35 13.39 4.92 -8.71
N GLU A 36 14.46 5.60 -8.31
CA GLU A 36 14.36 6.97 -7.84
C GLU A 36 13.88 7.93 -8.93
N GLY A 37 13.43 9.13 -8.53
CA GLY A 37 12.90 10.14 -9.45
C GLY A 37 11.38 10.12 -9.57
N ASP A 38 10.87 10.59 -10.70
CA ASP A 38 9.44 10.74 -10.98
C ASP A 38 8.71 9.38 -10.91
N ILE A 39 7.61 9.31 -10.15
CA ILE A 39 6.87 8.07 -9.93
C ILE A 39 6.24 7.57 -11.23
N THR A 40 5.67 8.47 -12.04
CA THR A 40 4.99 8.09 -13.28
C THR A 40 5.96 7.46 -14.26
N GLN A 41 7.15 8.02 -14.42
CA GLN A 41 8.18 7.43 -15.27
C GLN A 41 8.71 6.12 -14.68
N ALA A 42 8.99 6.09 -13.37
CA ALA A 42 9.50 4.88 -12.72
C ALA A 42 8.53 3.70 -12.83
N VAL A 43 7.22 3.93 -12.77
CA VAL A 43 6.19 2.90 -12.98
C VAL A 43 6.19 2.41 -14.43
N LYS A 44 6.31 3.32 -15.42
CA LYS A 44 6.39 2.94 -16.85
C LYS A 44 7.64 2.13 -17.19
N ASP A 45 8.72 2.34 -16.45
CA ASP A 45 9.99 1.65 -16.64
C ASP A 45 10.05 0.29 -15.93
N LEU A 46 9.01 -0.10 -15.17
CA LEU A 46 8.94 -1.42 -14.55
C LEU A 46 8.80 -2.52 -15.61
N SER A 47 9.66 -3.54 -15.50
CA SER A 47 9.55 -4.77 -16.29
C SER A 47 8.70 -5.86 -15.60
N ALA A 48 8.22 -5.61 -14.38
CA ALA A 48 7.43 -6.57 -13.62
C ALA A 48 6.05 -6.77 -14.25
N GLN A 49 5.54 -8.01 -14.22
CA GLN A 49 4.22 -8.36 -14.74
C GLN A 49 3.11 -7.90 -13.78
N TYR A 50 3.39 -7.93 -12.48
CA TYR A 50 2.43 -7.59 -11.44
C TYR A 50 3.00 -6.53 -10.50
N VAL A 51 2.18 -5.54 -10.15
CA VAL A 51 2.53 -4.47 -9.23
C VAL A 51 1.68 -4.60 -7.97
N ILE A 52 2.34 -4.60 -6.82
CA ILE A 52 1.73 -4.63 -5.50
C ILE A 52 1.84 -3.24 -4.89
N ILE A 53 0.68 -2.68 -4.53
CA ILE A 53 0.53 -1.44 -3.77
C ILE A 53 -0.36 -1.66 -2.56
N GLY A 54 -0.05 -0.96 -1.47
CA GLY A 54 -0.86 -0.97 -0.26
C GLY A 54 -1.74 0.27 -0.15
N ILE A 55 -2.96 0.09 0.33
CA ILE A 55 -3.85 1.17 0.79
C ILE A 55 -4.29 0.79 2.21
N PRO A 56 -3.40 0.86 3.22
CA PRO A 56 -3.72 0.54 4.62
C PRO A 56 -4.67 1.58 5.24
N GLU A 57 -5.93 1.54 4.85
CA GLU A 57 -7.00 2.37 5.39
C GLU A 57 -8.26 1.53 5.67
N ASP A 58 -9.18 2.07 6.45
CA ASP A 58 -10.52 1.51 6.66
C ASP A 58 -11.59 2.60 6.81
N ILE A 59 -11.30 3.81 6.31
CA ILE A 59 -12.19 4.97 6.24
C ILE A 59 -13.43 4.62 5.43
N GLY A 60 -13.28 3.96 4.27
CA GLY A 60 -14.41 3.52 3.44
C GLY A 60 -15.31 2.50 4.14
N ILE A 61 -14.71 1.61 4.95
CA ILE A 61 -15.45 0.63 5.76
C ILE A 61 -16.25 1.36 6.85
N GLN A 62 -15.60 2.26 7.59
CA GLN A 62 -16.23 3.04 8.65
C GLN A 62 -17.33 3.98 8.12
N ALA A 63 -17.15 4.59 6.95
CA ALA A 63 -18.15 5.42 6.25
C ALA A 63 -19.45 4.67 5.93
N ASN A 64 -19.36 3.33 5.80
CA ASN A 64 -20.48 2.43 5.58
C ASN A 64 -20.94 1.73 6.87
N TYR A 65 -20.64 2.31 8.04
CA TYR A 65 -20.98 1.77 9.36
C TYR A 65 -20.35 0.40 9.66
N GLY A 66 -19.33 0.01 8.91
CA GLY A 66 -18.57 -1.20 9.15
C GLY A 66 -17.63 -1.08 10.36
N GLN A 67 -17.13 -2.23 10.82
CA GLN A 67 -16.13 -2.28 11.88
C GLN A 67 -14.74 -1.98 11.32
N GLY A 68 -14.06 -0.98 11.88
CA GLY A 68 -12.67 -0.66 11.55
C GLY A 68 -11.68 -1.77 11.96
N GLY A 69 -10.46 -1.68 11.44
CA GLY A 69 -9.35 -2.59 11.70
C GLY A 69 -8.62 -3.06 10.43
N ALA A 70 -9.22 -2.91 9.24
CA ALA A 70 -8.61 -3.36 7.99
C ALA A 70 -7.32 -2.59 7.65
N SER A 71 -7.19 -1.35 8.12
CA SER A 71 -5.98 -0.54 8.01
C SER A 71 -4.72 -1.23 8.55
N THR A 72 -4.88 -2.14 9.53
CA THR A 72 -3.77 -2.88 10.16
C THR A 72 -3.27 -4.08 9.34
N SER A 73 -3.99 -4.47 8.28
CA SER A 73 -3.75 -5.73 7.57
C SER A 73 -2.54 -5.72 6.63
N TRP A 74 -2.12 -4.54 6.18
CA TRP A 74 -1.09 -4.39 5.15
C TRP A 74 0.26 -4.94 5.57
N VAL A 75 0.75 -4.59 6.77
CA VAL A 75 2.07 -5.03 7.24
C VAL A 75 2.13 -6.55 7.43
N PRO A 76 1.16 -7.20 8.12
CA PRO A 76 1.11 -8.67 8.19
C PRO A 76 1.01 -9.35 6.82
N PHE A 77 0.18 -8.81 5.91
CA PHE A 77 0.08 -9.32 4.54
C PHE A 77 1.44 -9.25 3.85
N LEU A 78 2.08 -8.08 3.84
CA LEU A 78 3.32 -7.85 3.12
C LEU A 78 4.44 -8.73 3.68
N GLN A 79 4.55 -8.86 5.00
CA GLN A 79 5.48 -9.78 5.63
C GLN A 79 5.23 -11.22 5.21
N ALA A 80 3.99 -11.71 5.28
CA ALA A 80 3.67 -13.08 4.87
C ALA A 80 3.99 -13.31 3.39
N PHE A 81 3.59 -12.38 2.52
CA PHE A 81 3.77 -12.45 1.08
C PHE A 81 5.25 -12.44 0.66
N LEU A 82 6.04 -11.48 1.16
CA LEU A 82 7.47 -11.38 0.86
C LEU A 82 8.25 -12.62 1.34
N ASN A 83 7.76 -13.29 2.38
CA ASN A 83 8.37 -14.49 2.93
C ASN A 83 7.91 -15.80 2.30
N SER A 84 6.97 -15.78 1.35
CA SER A 84 6.65 -16.93 0.51
C SER A 84 7.81 -17.25 -0.44
N GLN A 85 7.93 -18.52 -0.81
CA GLN A 85 8.98 -18.99 -1.70
C GLN A 85 8.73 -18.51 -3.13
N SER A 86 9.75 -17.92 -3.75
CA SER A 86 9.79 -17.69 -5.20
C SER A 86 9.97 -19.02 -5.90
N ASN A 87 9.07 -19.36 -6.84
CA ASN A 87 8.99 -20.67 -7.45
C ASN A 87 8.46 -20.60 -8.89
N ASP A 88 8.42 -21.73 -9.58
CA ASP A 88 8.05 -21.83 -11.00
C ASP A 88 6.62 -21.33 -11.33
N PHE A 89 5.74 -21.19 -10.33
CA PHE A 89 4.38 -20.65 -10.51
C PHE A 89 4.28 -19.15 -10.21
N LEU A 90 5.19 -18.62 -9.39
CA LEU A 90 5.25 -17.22 -9.00
C LEU A 90 6.70 -16.84 -8.72
N ALA A 91 7.38 -16.34 -9.75
CA ALA A 91 8.73 -15.82 -9.61
C ALA A 91 8.69 -14.43 -8.99
N GLY A 92 9.54 -14.19 -7.98
CA GLY A 92 9.66 -12.86 -7.37
C GLY A 92 10.07 -11.78 -8.37
N THR A 93 10.79 -12.14 -9.43
CA THR A 93 11.18 -11.24 -10.53
C THR A 93 10.00 -10.73 -11.37
N ASP A 94 8.86 -11.44 -11.38
CA ASP A 94 7.64 -10.99 -12.05
C ASP A 94 6.85 -9.97 -11.24
N LEU A 95 7.27 -9.70 -10.00
CA LEU A 95 6.58 -8.85 -9.04
C LEU A 95 7.36 -7.55 -8.80
N ALA A 96 6.63 -6.45 -8.68
CA ALA A 96 7.13 -5.20 -8.14
C ALA A 96 6.32 -4.81 -6.90
N VAL A 97 6.98 -4.52 -5.79
CA VAL A 97 6.35 -3.94 -4.60
C VAL A 97 6.77 -2.48 -4.52
N ILE A 98 5.86 -1.57 -4.86
CA ILE A 98 6.25 -0.18 -5.14
C ILE A 98 6.05 0.77 -3.96
N GLY A 99 5.21 0.41 -3.00
CA GLY A 99 4.91 1.26 -1.85
C GLY A 99 3.52 1.06 -1.27
N HIS A 100 3.12 2.01 -0.46
CA HIS A 100 1.76 2.10 0.09
C HIS A 100 1.34 3.56 0.26
N PHE A 101 0.04 3.80 0.32
CA PHE A 101 -0.51 5.08 0.77
C PHE A 101 -0.60 5.13 2.30
N ASP A 102 -0.40 6.29 2.88
CA ASP A 102 -0.53 6.55 4.31
C ASP A 102 -1.50 7.70 4.54
N PHE A 103 -2.78 7.36 4.81
CA PHE A 103 -3.87 8.31 5.07
C PHE A 103 -4.15 8.48 6.57
N GLY A 104 -3.18 8.18 7.44
CA GLY A 104 -3.36 8.26 8.88
C GLY A 104 -3.67 9.67 9.40
N ASP A 105 -3.23 10.70 8.68
CA ASP A 105 -3.52 12.10 8.98
C ASP A 105 -4.99 12.46 8.71
N LEU A 106 -5.59 11.99 7.61
CA LEU A 106 -7.02 12.14 7.32
C LEU A 106 -7.86 11.51 8.43
N GLN A 107 -7.54 10.26 8.81
CA GLN A 107 -8.20 9.57 9.90
C GLN A 107 -8.10 10.37 11.21
N TYR A 108 -6.90 10.83 11.56
CA TYR A 108 -6.65 11.62 12.76
C TYR A 108 -7.44 12.94 12.80
N LEU A 109 -7.50 13.65 11.66
CA LEU A 109 -8.23 14.92 11.56
C LEU A 109 -9.73 14.71 11.74
N ILE A 110 -10.30 13.66 11.15
CA ILE A 110 -11.72 13.36 11.29
C ILE A 110 -12.05 13.00 12.74
N ASP A 111 -11.27 12.10 13.34
CA ASP A 111 -11.47 11.65 14.72
C ASP A 111 -11.37 12.80 15.73
N LYS A 112 -10.53 13.80 15.46
CA LYS A 112 -10.32 14.95 16.34
C LYS A 112 -11.40 16.03 16.22
N ASN A 113 -11.95 16.23 15.02
CA ASN A 113 -12.82 17.37 14.73
C ASN A 113 -14.31 17.02 14.66
N ALA A 114 -14.69 15.76 14.48
CA ALA A 114 -16.09 15.39 14.36
C ALA A 114 -16.82 15.40 15.72
N TYR A 115 -17.93 16.14 15.80
CA TYR A 115 -18.78 16.20 16.98
C TYR A 115 -19.94 15.21 16.86
N GLY A 116 -19.63 13.94 17.14
CA GLY A 116 -20.61 12.86 17.16
C GLY A 116 -20.57 11.99 15.90
N GLN A 117 -21.43 10.97 15.88
CA GLN A 117 -21.33 9.88 14.92
C GLN A 117 -21.76 10.28 13.50
N GLU A 118 -22.82 11.06 13.34
CA GLU A 118 -23.31 11.46 12.02
C GLU A 118 -22.30 12.34 11.28
N GLU A 119 -21.76 13.36 11.94
CA GLU A 119 -20.71 14.22 11.36
C GLU A 119 -19.45 13.42 11.01
N LYS A 120 -19.05 12.48 11.88
CA LYS A 120 -17.89 11.62 11.63
C LYS A 120 -18.08 10.76 10.37
N ILE A 121 -19.27 10.17 10.19
CA ILE A 121 -19.58 9.36 9.01
C ILE A 121 -19.56 10.21 7.74
N GLU A 122 -20.11 11.41 7.77
CA GLU A 122 -20.09 12.30 6.60
C GLU A 122 -18.67 12.77 6.27
N ALA A 123 -17.86 13.08 7.27
CA ALA A 123 -16.45 13.40 7.10
C ALA A 123 -15.66 12.22 6.48
N PHE A 124 -15.93 10.99 6.90
CA PHE A 124 -15.34 9.81 6.27
C PHE A 124 -15.74 9.67 4.80
N ARG A 125 -17.01 9.88 4.45
CA ARG A 125 -17.47 9.83 3.04
C ARG A 125 -16.77 10.87 2.17
N HIS A 126 -16.54 12.07 2.70
CA HIS A 126 -15.74 13.08 2.00
C HIS A 126 -14.27 12.65 1.83
N ALA A 127 -13.66 12.05 2.85
CA ALA A 127 -12.28 11.57 2.76
C ALA A 127 -12.11 10.42 1.75
N VAL A 128 -13.12 9.56 1.57
CA VAL A 128 -13.09 8.52 0.52
C VAL A 128 -12.88 9.14 -0.86
N ALA A 129 -13.56 10.23 -1.18
CA ALA A 129 -13.39 10.89 -2.47
C ALA A 129 -11.96 11.42 -2.70
N GLN A 130 -11.30 11.90 -1.64
CA GLN A 130 -9.90 12.33 -1.70
C GLN A 130 -8.95 11.14 -1.89
N ILE A 131 -9.20 10.03 -1.17
CA ILE A 131 -8.44 8.79 -1.32
C ILE A 131 -8.55 8.27 -2.75
N ASP A 132 -9.77 8.23 -3.30
CA ASP A 132 -10.03 7.80 -4.67
C ASP A 132 -9.26 8.64 -5.68
N GLU A 133 -9.20 9.97 -5.53
CA GLU A 133 -8.46 10.85 -6.44
C GLU A 133 -6.95 10.55 -6.44
N GLU A 134 -6.34 10.38 -5.27
CA GLU A 134 -4.91 10.10 -5.17
C GLU A 134 -4.55 8.69 -5.65
N VAL A 135 -5.37 7.70 -5.30
CA VAL A 135 -5.17 6.32 -5.74
C VAL A 135 -5.38 6.20 -7.24
N GLU A 136 -6.44 6.80 -7.79
CA GLU A 136 -6.72 6.89 -9.23
C GLU A 136 -5.53 7.50 -9.97
N GLY A 137 -4.95 8.57 -9.41
CA GLY A 137 -3.76 9.20 -9.96
C GLY A 137 -2.60 8.23 -10.17
N LEU A 138 -2.40 7.24 -9.30
CA LEU A 138 -1.31 6.26 -9.45
C LEU A 138 -1.66 5.10 -10.40
N ILE A 139 -2.92 4.67 -10.43
CA ILE A 139 -3.32 3.42 -11.10
C ILE A 139 -3.90 3.60 -12.51
N LYS A 140 -4.32 4.81 -12.91
CA LYS A 140 -4.84 5.11 -14.26
C LYS A 140 -3.87 5.96 -15.07
#